data_AF-A0AAV8YLW7-F1
#
_entry.id   AF-A0AAV8YLW7-F1
#
_cell.length_a   1.000
_cell.length_b   1.000
_cell.length_c   1.000
_cell.angle_alpha   90.00
_cell.angle_beta   90.00
_cell.angle_gamma   90.00
#
_symmetry.space_group_name_H-M   'P 1'
#
loop_
_entity.id
_entity.type
_entity.pdbx_description
1 polymer ?
#
loop_
_entity_poly.entity_id
_entity_poly.type
_entity_poly.pdbx_seq_one_letter_code
_entity_poly.pdbx_strand_id
1 'polypeptide(L)'
;MGCAVSTTGDKAALARSKKIDRDLRADGERAASEVKLLLLGAGESGKSTIVKQMKIIHELGYSKEEYEQYRPVVYSNTDTESDGHNTCNGTVTNRLCGSK
;
A
#
# COMPACT_ATOMS: atom_id res chain seq x y z
N MET A 1 21.53 29.19 40.85
CA MET A 1 20.20 28.65 40.52
C MET A 1 19.44 29.70 39.73
N GLY A 2 19.43 29.61 38.41
CA GLY A 2 18.84 30.63 37.55
C GLY A 2 18.03 29.98 36.43
N CYS A 3 16.72 29.92 36.61
CA CYS A 3 15.76 29.62 35.55
C CYS A 3 14.87 30.85 35.36
N ALA A 4 15.31 31.77 34.50
CA ALA A 4 14.55 32.97 34.15
C ALA A 4 14.37 33.14 32.62
N VAL A 5 14.45 32.04 31.84
CA VAL A 5 14.22 32.07 30.38
C VAL A 5 13.25 31.00 29.85
N SER A 6 12.64 30.18 30.72
CA SER A 6 11.75 29.06 30.30
C SER A 6 10.28 29.46 30.07
N THR A 7 10.01 30.76 29.94
CA THR A 7 8.65 31.29 29.94
C THR A 7 8.10 31.37 28.52
N THR A 8 7.12 30.50 28.22
CA THR A 8 6.18 30.44 27.09
C THR A 8 6.50 29.48 25.94
N GLY A 9 7.69 29.53 25.33
CA GLY A 9 8.06 28.65 24.21
C GLY A 9 8.17 27.16 24.60
N ASP A 10 8.75 26.89 25.78
CA ASP A 10 8.96 25.53 26.29
C ASP A 10 7.65 24.86 26.69
N LYS A 11 6.67 25.60 27.21
CA LYS A 11 5.35 25.04 27.58
C LYS A 11 4.59 24.54 26.36
N ALA A 12 4.66 25.28 25.24
CA ALA A 12 4.07 24.85 23.97
C ALA A 12 4.82 23.65 23.38
N ALA A 13 6.16 23.62 23.47
CA ALA A 13 6.96 22.47 23.04
C ALA A 13 6.69 21.22 23.88
N LEU A 14 6.61 21.36 25.21
CA LEU A 14 6.24 20.30 26.14
C LEU A 14 4.83 19.77 25.88
N ALA A 15 3.87 20.66 25.60
CA ALA A 15 2.50 20.28 25.24
C ALA A 15 2.44 19.51 23.92
N ARG A 16 3.24 19.91 22.92
CA ARG A 16 3.38 19.17 21.65
C ARG A 16 4.03 17.80 21.87
N SER A 17 5.12 17.72 22.62
CA SER A 17 5.79 16.46 22.95
C SER A 17 4.84 15.50 23.65
N LYS A 18 4.12 15.98 24.67
CA LYS A 18 3.12 15.18 25.40
C LYS A 18 1.95 14.73 24.52
N LYS A 19 1.61 15.49 23.47
CA LYS A 19 0.62 15.05 22.48
C LYS A 19 1.19 13.91 21.62
N ILE A 20 2.39 14.08 21.10
CA ILE A 20 3.08 13.05 20.30
C ILE A 20 3.23 11.75 21.10
N ASP A 21 3.65 11.81 22.36
CA ASP A 21 3.80 10.63 23.21
C ASP A 21 2.48 9.89 23.45
N ARG A 22 1.37 10.63 23.53
CA ARG A 22 0.02 10.04 23.63
C ARG A 22 -0.41 9.39 22.32
N ASP A 23 -0.17 10.05 21.20
CA ASP A 23 -0.50 9.54 19.87
C ASP A 23 0.32 8.26 19.59
N LEU A 24 1.62 8.26 19.89
CA LEU A 24 2.50 7.09 19.78
C LEU A 24 2.05 5.92 20.65
N ARG A 25 1.60 6.18 21.88
CA ARG A 25 1.08 5.13 22.75
C ARG A 25 -0.22 4.53 22.20
N ALA A 26 -1.13 5.37 21.73
CA ALA A 26 -2.37 4.92 21.11
C ALA A 26 -2.10 4.13 19.81
N ASP A 27 -1.11 4.54 19.01
CA ASP A 27 -0.65 3.81 17.83
C ASP A 27 -0.02 2.46 18.20
N GLY A 28 0.78 2.43 19.27
CA GLY A 28 1.38 1.20 19.78
C GLY A 28 0.34 0.19 20.26
N GLU A 29 -0.70 0.64 20.97
CA GLU A 29 -1.81 -0.21 21.42
C GLU A 29 -2.65 -0.74 20.23
N ARG A 30 -2.86 0.08 19.19
CA ARG A 30 -3.51 -0.35 17.94
C ARG A 30 -2.67 -1.34 17.15
N ALA A 31 -1.37 -1.11 17.04
CA ALA A 31 -0.45 -2.01 16.34
C ALA A 31 -0.27 -3.33 17.08
N ALA A 32 -0.39 -3.34 18.42
CA ALA A 32 -0.32 -4.55 19.23
C ALA A 32 -1.57 -5.43 19.09
N SER A 33 -2.74 -4.84 18.80
CA SER A 33 -3.97 -5.60 18.53
C SER A 33 -4.12 -6.02 17.07
N GLU A 34 -3.29 -5.51 16.17
CA GLU A 34 -3.29 -5.86 14.75
C GLU A 34 -2.58 -7.21 14.49
N VAL A 35 -3.25 -8.12 13.81
CA VAL A 35 -2.67 -9.40 13.37
C VAL A 35 -2.16 -9.27 11.93
N LYS A 36 -0.85 -9.39 11.74
CA LYS A 36 -0.21 -9.31 10.42
C LYS A 36 -0.10 -10.69 9.78
N LEU A 37 -0.69 -10.85 8.59
CA LEU A 37 -0.66 -12.09 7.82
C LEU A 37 0.18 -11.90 6.56
N LEU A 38 1.05 -12.88 6.28
CA LEU A 38 1.87 -12.92 5.06
C LEU A 38 1.39 -14.04 4.15
N LEU A 39 1.04 -13.70 2.91
CA LEU A 39 0.67 -14.68 1.88
C LEU A 39 1.89 -15.01 1.01
N LEU A 40 2.32 -16.27 1.02
CA LEU A 40 3.43 -16.78 0.21
C LEU A 40 2.90 -17.65 -0.94
N GLY A 41 3.55 -17.57 -2.11
CA GLY A 41 3.19 -18.36 -3.29
C GLY A 41 3.89 -17.87 -4.57
N ALA A 42 3.90 -18.69 -5.62
CA ALA A 42 4.49 -18.37 -6.93
C ALA A 42 3.89 -17.09 -7.58
N GLY A 43 4.59 -16.51 -8.57
CA GLY A 43 4.01 -15.46 -9.41
C GLY A 43 2.63 -15.89 -9.93
N GLU A 44 1.66 -14.97 -9.96
CA GLU A 44 0.29 -15.21 -10.48
C GLU A 44 -0.59 -16.21 -9.70
N SER A 45 -0.13 -16.74 -8.56
CA SER A 45 -0.87 -17.73 -7.74
C SER A 45 -2.16 -17.20 -7.06
N GLY A 46 -2.70 -16.05 -7.48
CA GLY A 46 -3.95 -15.50 -6.94
C GLY A 46 -3.84 -14.84 -5.55
N LYS A 47 -2.63 -14.54 -5.05
CA LYS A 47 -2.44 -13.85 -3.75
C LYS A 47 -3.20 -12.52 -3.68
N SER A 48 -3.19 -11.76 -4.77
CA SER A 48 -3.94 -10.49 -4.88
C SER A 48 -5.45 -10.72 -4.84
N THR A 49 -5.94 -11.85 -5.38
CA THR A 49 -7.36 -12.22 -5.34
C THR A 49 -7.82 -12.51 -3.91
N ILE A 50 -7.03 -13.21 -3.11
CA ILE A 50 -7.35 -13.51 -1.70
C ILE A 50 -7.47 -12.21 -0.90
N VAL A 51 -6.54 -11.27 -1.07
CA VAL A 51 -6.59 -9.96 -0.38
C VAL A 51 -7.82 -9.15 -0.82
N LYS A 52 -8.14 -9.15 -2.11
CA LYS A 52 -9.36 -8.48 -2.61
C LYS A 52 -10.64 -9.07 -2.02
N GLN A 53 -10.72 -10.39 -1.87
CA GLN A 53 -11.88 -11.05 -1.26
C GLN A 53 -11.99 -10.75 0.23
N MET A 54 -10.86 -10.72 0.96
CA MET A 54 -10.85 -10.30 2.36
C MET A 54 -11.41 -8.89 2.53
N LYS A 55 -11.08 -7.98 1.61
CA LYS A 55 -11.64 -6.63 1.60
C LYS A 55 -13.16 -6.61 1.37
N ILE A 56 -13.66 -7.41 0.44
CA ILE A 56 -15.11 -7.50 0.15
C ILE A 56 -15.91 -8.03 1.35
N ILE A 57 -15.35 -8.97 2.11
CA ILE A 57 -16.05 -9.62 3.23
C ILE A 57 -15.98 -8.80 4.52
N HIS A 58 -14.84 -8.15 4.79
CA HIS A 58 -14.57 -7.49 6.07
C HIS A 58 -14.71 -5.96 6.05
N GLU A 59 -14.64 -5.32 4.88
CA GLU A 59 -14.84 -3.88 4.72
C GLU A 59 -16.16 -3.60 4.00
N LEU A 60 -16.72 -2.40 4.15
CA LEU A 60 -18.02 -1.97 3.55
C LEU A 60 -17.97 -1.80 2.01
N GLY A 61 -17.02 -2.46 1.34
CA GLY A 61 -16.80 -2.39 -0.10
C GLY A 61 -15.71 -1.39 -0.51
N TYR A 62 -15.68 -1.09 -1.81
CA TYR A 62 -14.71 -0.17 -2.42
C TYR A 62 -15.29 1.25 -2.51
N SER A 63 -14.45 2.25 -2.23
CA SER A 63 -14.86 3.65 -2.43
C SER A 63 -14.91 4.00 -3.93
N LYS A 64 -15.59 5.10 -4.27
CA LYS A 64 -15.69 5.57 -5.65
C LYS A 64 -14.31 5.92 -6.23
N GLU A 65 -13.44 6.49 -5.41
CA GLU A 65 -12.07 6.87 -5.76
C GLU A 65 -11.22 5.63 -6.09
N GLU A 66 -11.37 4.55 -5.32
CA GLU A 66 -10.69 3.29 -5.60
C GLU A 66 -11.19 2.66 -6.90
N TYR A 67 -12.50 2.76 -7.16
CA TYR A 67 -13.07 2.28 -8.42
C TYR A 67 -12.47 3.01 -9.62
N GLU A 68 -12.32 4.33 -9.55
CA GLU A 68 -11.69 5.14 -10.59
C GLU A 68 -10.23 4.74 -10.83
N GLN A 69 -9.51 4.31 -9.79
CA GLN A 69 -8.14 3.79 -9.91
C GLN A 69 -8.10 2.38 -10.52
N TYR A 70 -9.10 1.54 -10.29
CA TYR A 70 -9.17 0.20 -10.89
C TYR A 70 -9.57 0.21 -12.37
N ARG A 71 -10.33 1.22 -12.83
CA ARG A 71 -10.74 1.36 -14.23
C ARG A 71 -9.58 1.22 -15.24
N PRO A 72 -8.48 1.99 -15.16
CA PRO A 72 -7.37 1.86 -16.11
C PRO A 72 -6.68 0.49 -16.04
N VAL A 73 -6.65 -0.15 -14.87
CA VAL A 73 -6.09 -1.50 -14.71
C VAL A 73 -6.94 -2.52 -15.47
N VAL A 74 -8.27 -2.41 -15.41
CA VAL A 74 -9.18 -3.27 -16.16
C VAL A 74 -8.97 -3.09 -17.67
N TYR A 75 -8.91 -1.84 -18.14
CA TYR A 75 -8.65 -1.55 -19.56
C TYR A 75 -7.28 -2.08 -20.02
N SER A 76 -6.22 -1.84 -19.25
CA SER A 76 -4.89 -2.36 -19.57
C SER A 76 -4.86 -3.89 -19.64
N ASN A 77 -5.61 -4.58 -18.78
CA ASN A 77 -5.70 -6.03 -18.81
C ASN A 77 -6.51 -6.55 -20.03
N THR A 78 -7.55 -5.84 -20.45
CA THR A 78 -8.32 -6.21 -21.65
C THR A 78 -7.60 -5.89 -22.95
N ASP A 79 -6.83 -4.80 -22.98
CA ASP A 79 -6.07 -4.38 -24.16
C ASP A 79 -4.87 -5.31 -24.39
N THR A 80 -4.17 -5.71 -23.32
CA THR A 80 -3.10 -6.71 -23.41
C THR A 80 -3.58 -8.09 -23.86
N GLU A 81 -4.81 -8.49 -23.49
CA GLU A 81 -5.44 -9.72 -24.01
C GLU A 81 -5.80 -9.57 -25.51
N SER A 82 -6.25 -8.39 -25.93
CA SER A 82 -6.67 -8.10 -27.31
C SER A 82 -5.49 -8.01 -28.29
N ASP A 83 -4.35 -7.48 -27.85
CA ASP A 83 -3.11 -7.42 -28.64
C ASP A 83 -2.42 -8.80 -28.75
N GLY A 84 -2.77 -9.76 -27.90
CA GLY A 84 -2.31 -11.15 -28.00
C GLY A 84 -2.68 -11.86 -29.30
N HIS A 85 -3.67 -11.35 -30.04
CA HIS A 85 -4.04 -11.85 -31.37
C HIS A 85 -3.33 -11.13 -32.55
N ASN A 86 -2.56 -10.06 -32.30
CA ASN A 86 -1.96 -9.24 -33.36
C ASN A 86 -0.44 -8.99 -33.23
N THR A 87 0.22 -9.45 -32.16
CA THR A 87 1.67 -9.28 -31.98
C THR A 87 2.55 -10.43 -32.51
N CYS A 88 2.00 -11.31 -33.35
CA CYS A 88 2.82 -12.16 -34.23
C CYS A 88 3.13 -11.47 -35.57
N ASN A 89 3.49 -10.18 -35.54
CA ASN A 89 4.21 -9.53 -36.63
C ASN A 89 5.22 -8.51 -36.08
N GLY A 90 6.40 -9.04 -35.74
CA GLY A 90 7.68 -8.33 -35.85
C GLY A 90 7.97 -7.24 -34.82
N THR A 91 8.46 -7.60 -33.62
CA THR A 91 9.61 -6.94 -32.93
C THR A 91 9.87 -7.53 -31.54
N VAL A 92 10.32 -8.79 -31.44
CA VAL A 92 11.10 -9.25 -30.27
C VAL A 92 12.18 -10.25 -30.69
N THR A 93 13.11 -9.80 -31.54
CA THR A 93 14.43 -10.42 -31.67
C THR A 93 15.46 -9.48 -31.06
N ASN A 94 15.50 -9.39 -29.73
CA ASN A 94 16.69 -8.99 -28.97
C ASN A 94 16.42 -9.02 -27.47
N ARG A 95 16.33 -10.22 -26.87
CA ARG A 95 16.65 -10.37 -25.44
C ARG A 95 17.10 -11.76 -24.99
N LEU A 96 17.78 -12.51 -25.85
CA LEU A 96 18.57 -13.66 -25.41
C LEU A 96 20.04 -13.42 -25.79
N CYS A 97 20.60 -12.39 -25.16
CA CYS A 97 22.04 -12.24 -25.00
C CYS A 97 22.45 -13.19 -23.86
N GLY A 98 23.15 -14.27 -24.24
CA GLY A 98 24.28 -14.85 -23.52
C GLY A 98 24.11 -15.23 -22.06
N SER A 99 23.90 -16.52 -21.80
CA SER A 99 24.52 -17.22 -20.68
C SER A 99 24.68 -18.69 -21.07
N LYS A 100 25.95 -19.10 -21.08
CA LYS A 100 26.53 -20.46 -21.22
C LYS A 100 25.56 -21.65 -21.22
#